data_AF-A0A7S0DF00-F1
#
_entry.id   AF-A0A7S0DF00-F1
#
_cell.length_a   1.000
_cell.length_b   1.000
_cell.length_c   1.000
_cell.angle_alpha   90.00
_cell.angle_beta   90.00
_cell.angle_gamma   90.00
#
_symmetry.space_group_name_H-M   'P 1'
#
loop_
_entity.id
_entity.type
_entity.pdbx_description
1 polymer ?
#
loop_
_entity_poly.entity_id
_entity_poly.type
_entity_poly.pdbx_seq_one_letter_code
_entity_poly.pdbx_strand_id
1 'polypeptide(L)'
;WDTSKENFQPLRKGRDAKILTEVSAMPQGERATKIKEERSAFWEALATYAGDDPLEVWVRFIKWAEQTFTSGGRETEVLPLLERCTRELRETRFEQYRDDARYLRVWVKYADLCKEPHDIFKFLQANDIGQRHTLFYEAYAAFLEIKGAYGKAAE
;
A
#
# COMPACT_ATOMS: atom_id res chain seq x y z
N TRP A 1 4.26 -26.60 2.29
CA TRP A 1 3.40 -25.76 1.44
C TRP A 1 2.03 -25.79 2.08
N ASP A 2 1.37 -24.64 2.12
CA ASP A 2 0.06 -24.43 2.76
C ASP A 2 0.04 -24.15 4.28
N THR A 3 0.41 -22.91 4.63
CA THR A 3 -0.02 -22.29 5.89
C THR A 3 -0.38 -20.82 5.66
N SER A 4 -1.18 -20.52 4.63
CA SER A 4 -1.87 -19.22 4.51
C SER A 4 -3.24 -19.34 5.15
N LYS A 5 -3.27 -19.69 6.45
CA LYS A 5 -4.49 -19.62 7.24
C LYS A 5 -4.83 -18.16 7.51
N GLU A 6 -5.72 -17.66 6.67
CA GLU A 6 -6.98 -17.07 7.13
C GLU A 6 -6.84 -15.84 8.04
N ASN A 7 -6.42 -14.73 7.45
CA ASN A 7 -6.34 -13.43 8.12
C ASN A 7 -7.30 -12.42 7.44
N PHE A 8 -8.48 -12.90 7.03
CA PHE A 8 -9.52 -12.13 6.36
C PHE A 8 -10.51 -11.61 7.40
N GLN A 9 -10.24 -10.45 7.98
CA GLN A 9 -11.20 -9.79 8.87
C GLN A 9 -12.15 -8.86 8.12
N PRO A 10 -13.37 -8.64 8.64
CA PRO A 10 -14.36 -7.78 8.01
C PRO A 10 -13.93 -6.31 8.01
N LEU A 11 -14.18 -5.67 6.87
CA LEU A 11 -13.78 -4.32 6.47
C LEU A 11 -14.22 -3.21 7.45
N ARG A 12 -13.42 -2.92 8.48
CA ARG A 12 -13.65 -1.80 9.41
C ARG A 12 -13.06 -0.47 8.90
N LYS A 13 -13.60 0.12 7.83
CA LYS A 13 -13.73 1.61 7.72
C LYS A 13 -14.33 2.04 6.38
N GLY A 14 -15.53 2.62 6.44
CA GLY A 14 -15.99 3.60 5.46
C GLY A 14 -16.93 3.13 4.34
N ARG A 15 -17.64 2.01 4.48
CA ARG A 15 -18.77 1.66 3.59
C ARG A 15 -20.04 1.45 4.39
N ASP A 16 -21.17 1.83 3.81
CA ASP A 16 -22.54 1.71 4.34
C ASP A 16 -22.76 0.42 5.12
N ALA A 17 -23.38 0.53 6.30
CA ALA A 17 -23.61 -0.57 7.22
C ALA A 17 -24.32 -1.79 6.56
N LYS A 18 -25.07 -1.58 5.48
CA LYS A 18 -25.72 -2.64 4.69
C LYS A 18 -24.72 -3.58 3.99
N ILE A 19 -23.68 -3.01 3.36
CA ILE A 19 -22.65 -3.80 2.66
C ILE A 19 -21.82 -4.60 3.66
N LEU A 20 -21.60 -4.06 4.85
CA LEU A 20 -20.95 -4.76 5.96
C LEU A 20 -21.75 -6.00 6.42
N THR A 21 -23.08 -5.90 6.48
CA THR A 21 -23.96 -7.02 6.84
C THR A 21 -23.97 -8.10 5.76
N GLU A 22 -24.08 -7.72 4.49
CA GLU A 22 -24.07 -8.66 3.35
C GLU A 22 -22.73 -9.39 3.20
N VAL A 23 -21.62 -8.65 3.30
CA VAL A 23 -20.28 -9.23 3.21
C VAL A 23 -19.99 -10.12 4.41
N SER A 24 -20.48 -9.81 5.62
CA SER A 24 -20.36 -10.70 6.79
C SER A 24 -21.26 -11.94 6.74
N ALA A 25 -22.26 -11.99 5.86
CA ALA A 25 -23.17 -13.13 5.70
C ALA A 25 -22.72 -14.15 4.65
N MET A 26 -21.79 -13.79 3.74
CA MET A 26 -21.34 -14.69 2.66
C MET A 26 -20.51 -15.89 3.18
N PRO A 27 -20.64 -17.09 2.60
CA PRO A 27 -19.75 -18.21 2.93
C PRO A 27 -18.30 -17.88 2.57
N GLN A 28 -17.35 -18.33 3.39
CA GLN A 28 -15.93 -17.99 3.28
C GLN A 28 -15.31 -18.36 1.92
N GLY A 29 -15.78 -19.45 1.31
CA GLY A 29 -15.36 -19.90 -0.02
C GLY A 29 -15.75 -18.92 -1.13
N GLU A 30 -16.98 -18.39 -1.12
CA GLU A 30 -17.45 -17.40 -2.10
C GLU A 30 -16.71 -16.07 -1.97
N ARG A 31 -16.40 -15.64 -0.75
CA ARG A 31 -15.62 -14.42 -0.52
C ARG A 31 -14.20 -14.55 -1.07
N ALA A 32 -13.55 -15.69 -0.84
CA ALA A 32 -12.21 -15.94 -1.35
C ALA A 32 -12.18 -15.93 -2.90
N THR A 33 -13.19 -16.47 -3.55
CA THR A 33 -13.35 -16.41 -5.02
C THR A 33 -13.52 -14.98 -5.49
N LYS A 34 -14.44 -14.22 -4.88
CA LYS A 34 -14.68 -12.82 -5.23
C LYS A 34 -13.43 -11.94 -5.07
N ILE A 35 -12.67 -12.14 -4.00
CA ILE A 35 -11.38 -11.43 -3.78
C ILE A 35 -10.38 -11.76 -4.88
N LYS A 36 -10.28 -13.03 -5.29
CA LYS A 36 -9.40 -13.44 -6.40
C LYS A 36 -9.83 -12.82 -7.73
N GLU A 37 -11.13 -12.78 -8.01
CA GLU A 37 -11.68 -12.18 -9.21
C GLU A 37 -11.41 -10.66 -9.27
N GLU A 38 -11.71 -9.93 -8.18
CA GLU A 38 -11.41 -8.50 -8.11
C GLU A 38 -9.92 -8.22 -8.26
N ARG A 39 -9.06 -9.02 -7.62
CA ARG A 39 -7.60 -8.91 -7.77
C ARG A 39 -7.18 -9.11 -9.22
N SER A 40 -7.72 -10.12 -9.90
CA SER A 40 -7.42 -10.38 -11.31
C SER A 40 -7.86 -9.23 -12.20
N ALA A 41 -9.04 -8.65 -11.94
CA ALA A 41 -9.53 -7.50 -12.67
C ALA A 41 -8.61 -6.27 -12.53
N PHE A 42 -8.04 -6.03 -11.34
CA PHE A 42 -7.04 -4.96 -11.17
C PHE A 42 -5.75 -5.21 -11.96
N TRP A 43 -5.26 -6.45 -12.01
CA TRP A 43 -4.09 -6.80 -12.80
C TRP A 43 -4.34 -6.64 -14.30
N GLU A 44 -5.51 -7.07 -14.78
CA GLU A 44 -5.91 -6.88 -16.17
C GLU A 44 -6.06 -5.39 -16.50
N ALA A 45 -6.66 -4.61 -15.60
CA ALA A 45 -6.76 -3.17 -15.74
C ALA A 45 -5.38 -2.50 -15.82
N LEU A 46 -4.39 -2.94 -15.03
CA LEU A 46 -3.00 -2.46 -15.12
C LEU A 46 -2.33 -2.88 -16.44
N ALA A 47 -2.53 -4.12 -16.89
CA ALA A 47 -1.92 -4.65 -18.11
C ALA A 47 -2.50 -4.03 -19.40
N THR A 48 -3.79 -3.71 -19.37
CA THR A 48 -4.51 -3.10 -20.50
C THR A 48 -4.59 -1.58 -20.40
N TYR A 49 -3.99 -0.98 -19.36
CA TYR A 49 -4.05 0.46 -19.15
C TYR A 49 -3.31 1.21 -20.27
N ALA A 50 -4.06 1.95 -21.07
CA ALA A 50 -3.54 2.81 -22.14
C ALA A 50 -3.67 4.30 -21.82
N GLY A 51 -4.03 4.66 -20.58
CA GLY A 51 -4.17 6.04 -20.15
C GLY A 51 -2.82 6.69 -19.80
N ASP A 52 -2.86 7.98 -19.44
CA ASP A 52 -1.66 8.72 -19.07
C ASP A 52 -1.29 8.59 -17.58
N ASP A 53 -2.23 8.17 -16.72
CA ASP A 53 -2.05 8.11 -15.26
C ASP A 53 -2.13 6.69 -14.66
N PRO A 54 -1.16 5.78 -14.94
CA PRO A 54 -1.17 4.43 -14.38
C PRO A 54 -1.11 4.42 -12.85
N LEU A 55 -0.59 5.49 -12.23
CA LEU A 55 -0.57 5.67 -10.77
C LEU A 55 -1.98 5.64 -10.16
N GLU A 56 -3.00 6.13 -10.85
CA GLU A 56 -4.38 6.06 -10.34
C GLU A 56 -4.83 4.61 -10.14
N VAL A 57 -4.57 3.75 -11.12
CA VAL A 57 -4.97 2.33 -11.07
C VAL A 57 -4.25 1.64 -9.91
N TRP A 58 -2.95 1.91 -9.75
CA TRP A 58 -2.17 1.41 -8.62
C TRP A 58 -2.72 1.88 -7.27
N VAL A 59 -3.02 3.17 -7.11
CA VAL A 59 -3.57 3.72 -5.86
C VAL A 59 -4.92 3.08 -5.52
N ARG A 60 -5.78 2.87 -6.52
CA ARG A 60 -7.06 2.17 -6.32
C ARG A 60 -6.84 0.71 -5.92
N PHE A 61 -5.88 0.03 -6.54
CA PHE A 61 -5.58 -1.37 -6.22
C PHE A 61 -5.00 -1.53 -4.83
N ILE A 62 -4.04 -0.68 -4.43
CA ILE A 62 -3.46 -0.66 -3.08
C ILE A 62 -4.55 -0.39 -2.05
N LYS A 63 -5.43 0.60 -2.29
CA LYS A 63 -6.54 0.92 -1.38
C LYS A 63 -7.51 -0.27 -1.23
N TRP A 64 -7.84 -0.95 -2.32
CA TRP A 64 -8.66 -2.16 -2.28
C TRP A 64 -7.96 -3.26 -1.47
N ALA A 65 -6.66 -3.48 -1.67
CA ALA A 65 -5.90 -4.48 -0.91
C ALA A 65 -5.86 -4.14 0.59
N GLU A 66 -5.60 -2.89 0.97
CA GLU A 66 -5.63 -2.45 2.38
C GLU A 66 -7.01 -2.64 3.03
N GLN A 67 -8.07 -2.47 2.25
CA GLN A 67 -9.45 -2.68 2.68
C GLN A 67 -9.78 -4.17 2.82
N THR A 68 -9.29 -5.00 1.92
CA THR A 68 -9.53 -6.45 1.89
C THR A 68 -8.71 -7.22 2.93
N PHE A 69 -7.48 -6.78 3.20
CA PHE A 69 -6.53 -7.45 4.08
C PHE A 69 -6.27 -6.62 5.35
N THR A 70 -7.25 -6.55 6.26
CA THR A 70 -7.17 -5.67 7.43
C THR A 70 -6.33 -6.21 8.60
N SER A 71 -6.17 -7.54 8.71
CA SER A 71 -5.54 -8.21 9.86
C SER A 71 -4.40 -9.09 9.40
N GLY A 72 -3.15 -8.75 9.75
CA GLY A 72 -1.96 -9.58 9.49
C GLY A 72 -1.55 -9.83 8.04
N GLY A 73 -2.42 -9.55 7.06
CA GLY A 73 -2.13 -9.77 5.62
C GLY A 73 -1.55 -8.56 4.89
N ARG A 74 -1.35 -7.41 5.55
CA ARG A 74 -0.81 -6.21 4.89
C ARG A 74 0.62 -6.42 4.41
N GLU A 75 1.47 -7.01 5.23
CA GLU A 75 2.86 -7.29 4.86
C GLU A 75 2.96 -8.35 3.76
N THR A 76 2.02 -9.31 3.70
CA THR A 76 2.07 -10.38 2.71
C THR A 76 1.42 -10.00 1.37
N GLU A 77 0.38 -9.17 1.39
CA GLU A 77 -0.41 -8.85 0.20
C GLU A 77 -0.23 -7.41 -0.27
N VAL A 78 -0.08 -6.43 0.63
CA VAL A 78 0.04 -5.00 0.28
C VAL A 78 1.49 -4.62 0.00
N LEU A 79 2.46 -5.12 0.78
CA LEU A 79 3.89 -4.86 0.54
C LEU A 79 4.35 -5.22 -0.90
N PRO A 80 4.06 -6.41 -1.46
CA PRO A 80 4.49 -6.72 -2.82
C PRO A 80 3.78 -5.86 -3.88
N LEU A 81 2.57 -5.35 -3.59
CA LEU A 81 1.89 -4.40 -4.48
C LEU A 81 2.57 -3.04 -4.46
N LEU A 82 2.95 -2.55 -3.27
CA LEU A 82 3.70 -1.31 -3.11
C LEU A 82 5.05 -1.38 -3.81
N GLU A 83 5.80 -2.47 -3.63
CA GLU A 83 7.10 -2.67 -4.28
C GLU A 83 6.99 -2.70 -5.80
N ARG A 84 6.02 -3.43 -6.35
CA ARG A 84 5.81 -3.45 -7.81
C ARG A 84 5.40 -2.07 -8.32
N CYS A 85 4.49 -1.39 -7.63
CA CYS A 85 4.06 -0.04 -7.98
C CYS A 85 5.23 0.94 -8.02
N THR A 86 6.05 1.00 -6.97
CA THR A 86 7.19 1.93 -6.90
C THR A 86 8.24 1.62 -7.96
N ARG A 87 8.52 0.33 -8.23
CA ARG A 87 9.46 -0.10 -9.26
C ARG A 87 8.98 0.24 -10.67
N GLU A 88 7.78 -0.18 -11.04
CA GLU A 88 7.21 0.03 -12.38
C GLU A 88 7.11 1.52 -12.71
N LEU A 89 6.59 2.33 -11.78
CA LEU A 89 6.44 3.77 -11.97
C LEU A 89 7.79 4.48 -12.02
N ARG A 90 8.80 3.98 -11.30
CA ARG A 90 10.16 4.50 -11.38
C ARG A 90 10.80 4.20 -12.75
N GLU A 91 10.57 3.03 -13.31
CA GLU A 91 11.18 2.66 -14.60
C GLU A 91 10.49 3.36 -15.78
N THR A 92 9.17 3.53 -15.71
CA THR A 92 8.39 4.03 -16.83
C THR A 92 8.15 5.54 -16.81
N ARG A 93 7.89 6.13 -15.64
CA ARG A 93 7.34 7.51 -15.52
C ARG A 93 7.87 8.31 -14.33
N PHE A 94 9.12 8.07 -13.91
CA PHE A 94 9.71 8.70 -12.73
C PHE A 94 9.63 10.24 -12.73
N GLU A 95 9.91 10.89 -13.84
CA GLU A 95 9.94 12.35 -13.94
C GLU A 95 8.54 12.99 -13.79
N GLN A 96 7.48 12.28 -14.21
CA GLN A 96 6.10 12.74 -14.10
C GLN A 96 5.58 12.69 -12.66
N TYR A 97 6.06 11.72 -11.87
CA TYR A 97 5.53 11.43 -10.54
C TYR A 97 6.41 11.82 -9.37
N ARG A 98 7.66 12.25 -9.60
CA ARG A 98 8.59 12.66 -8.53
C ARG A 98 8.01 13.72 -7.58
N ASP A 99 7.15 14.59 -8.10
CA ASP A 99 6.50 15.67 -7.34
C ASP A 99 5.01 15.42 -7.08
N ASP A 100 4.51 14.20 -7.35
CA ASP A 100 3.11 13.83 -7.09
C ASP A 100 2.95 13.33 -5.65
N ALA A 101 2.05 13.98 -4.90
CA ALA A 101 1.77 13.62 -3.52
C ALA A 101 1.23 12.17 -3.37
N ARG A 102 0.52 11.64 -4.38
CA ARG A 102 0.02 10.26 -4.39
C ARG A 102 1.18 9.27 -4.47
N TYR A 103 2.20 9.57 -5.29
CA TYR A 103 3.39 8.75 -5.40
C TYR A 103 4.20 8.76 -4.10
N LEU A 104 4.38 9.94 -3.49
CA LEU A 104 4.99 10.05 -2.17
C LEU A 104 4.24 9.23 -1.10
N ARG A 105 2.90 9.24 -1.11
CA ARG A 105 2.11 8.42 -0.17
C ARG A 105 2.32 6.92 -0.35
N VAL A 106 2.50 6.45 -1.58
CA VAL A 106 2.84 5.04 -1.86
C VAL A 106 4.20 4.70 -1.23
N TRP A 107 5.20 5.56 -1.40
CA TRP A 107 6.53 5.38 -0.80
C TRP A 107 6.51 5.42 0.72
N VAL A 108 5.77 6.35 1.33
CA VAL A 108 5.62 6.41 2.79
C VAL A 108 4.97 5.13 3.33
N LYS A 109 3.94 4.61 2.65
CA LYS A 109 3.32 3.32 2.99
C LYS A 109 4.29 2.15 2.83
N TYR A 110 5.13 2.18 1.79
CA TYR A 110 6.16 1.16 1.59
C TYR A 110 7.18 1.18 2.72
N ALA A 111 7.66 2.37 3.11
CA ALA A 111 8.58 2.53 4.24
C ALA A 111 7.98 1.98 5.54
N ASP A 112 6.72 2.26 5.85
CA ASP A 112 6.02 1.78 7.07
C ASP A 112 6.00 0.25 7.19
N LEU A 113 5.95 -0.47 6.06
CA LEU A 113 5.96 -1.93 6.03
C LEU A 113 7.37 -2.55 5.87
N CYS A 114 8.39 -1.73 5.62
CA CYS A 114 9.77 -2.20 5.53
C CYS A 114 10.42 -2.28 6.91
N LYS A 115 11.36 -3.23 7.08
CA LYS A 115 12.16 -3.33 8.31
C LYS A 115 13.12 -2.15 8.49
N GLU A 116 13.58 -1.58 7.39
CA GLU A 116 14.55 -0.47 7.36
C GLU A 116 13.99 0.71 6.55
N PRO A 117 12.96 1.41 7.06
CA PRO A 117 12.38 2.60 6.40
C PRO A 117 13.41 3.71 6.16
N HIS A 118 14.50 3.75 6.93
CA HIS A 118 15.54 4.77 6.79
C HIS A 118 16.19 4.77 5.40
N ASP A 119 16.44 3.59 4.83
CA ASP A 119 17.00 3.45 3.48
C ASP A 119 16.01 3.92 2.42
N ILE A 120 14.71 3.74 2.66
CA ILE A 120 13.66 4.27 1.79
C ILE A 120 13.66 5.80 1.80
N PHE A 121 13.70 6.44 2.97
CA PHE A 121 13.74 7.91 3.05
C PHE A 121 15.04 8.50 2.47
N LYS A 122 16.18 7.83 2.66
CA LYS A 122 17.44 8.20 1.98
C LYS A 122 17.33 8.10 0.47
N PHE A 123 16.71 7.02 -0.03
CA PHE A 123 16.47 6.84 -1.44
C PHE A 123 15.57 7.95 -2.00
N LEU A 124 14.47 8.29 -1.31
CA LEU A 124 13.57 9.39 -1.69
C LEU A 124 14.32 10.73 -1.76
N GLN A 125 15.19 11.00 -0.78
CA GLN A 125 15.99 12.22 -0.76
C GLN A 125 17.03 12.26 -1.90
N ALA A 126 17.75 11.17 -2.13
CA ALA A 126 18.75 11.07 -3.20
C ALA A 126 18.13 11.20 -4.61
N ASN A 127 16.85 10.84 -4.75
CA ASN A 127 16.11 10.89 -6.01
C ASN A 127 15.20 12.12 -6.13
N ASP A 128 15.27 13.07 -5.19
CA ASP A 128 14.44 14.28 -5.15
C ASP A 128 12.92 13.98 -5.22
N ILE A 129 12.49 12.83 -4.68
CA ILE A 129 11.08 12.43 -4.67
C ILE A 129 10.39 13.07 -3.47
N GLY A 130 9.36 13.87 -3.73
CA GLY A 130 8.48 14.41 -2.69
C GLY A 130 9.13 15.47 -1.78
N GLN A 131 10.33 15.97 -2.10
CA GLN A 131 11.04 16.97 -1.28
C GLN A 131 10.28 18.30 -1.16
N ARG A 132 9.37 18.58 -2.09
CA ARG A 132 8.53 19.80 -2.07
C ARG A 132 7.26 19.64 -1.23
N HIS A 133 7.01 18.44 -0.68
CA HIS A 133 5.81 18.12 0.08
C HIS A 133 6.11 17.98 1.56
N THR A 134 5.34 18.67 2.40
CA THR A 134 5.42 18.57 3.86
C THR A 134 5.28 17.13 4.36
N LEU A 135 4.46 16.33 3.67
CA LEU A 135 4.24 14.91 3.98
C LEU A 135 5.54 14.10 4.09
N PHE A 136 6.56 14.42 3.27
CA PHE A 136 7.85 13.74 3.33
C PHE A 136 8.51 13.96 4.69
N TYR A 137 8.58 15.22 5.13
CA TYR A 137 9.20 15.61 6.38
C TYR A 137 8.40 15.13 7.59
N GLU A 138 7.06 15.16 7.52
CA GLU A 138 6.19 14.63 8.58
C GLU A 138 6.42 13.12 8.78
N ALA A 139 6.39 12.35 7.69
CA ALA A 139 6.62 10.91 7.76
C ALA A 139 8.05 10.57 8.23
N TYR A 140 9.04 11.33 7.77
CA TYR A 140 10.42 11.11 8.19
C TYR A 140 10.66 11.47 9.66
N ALA A 141 10.08 12.57 10.14
CA ALA A 141 10.14 12.96 11.54
C ALA A 141 9.44 11.94 12.45
N ALA A 142 8.25 11.47 12.08
CA ALA A 142 7.53 10.42 12.80
C ALA A 142 8.37 9.13 12.90
N PHE A 143 9.04 8.73 11.82
CA PHE A 143 9.95 7.59 11.84
C PHE A 143 11.12 7.80 12.81
N LEU A 144 11.77 8.97 12.78
CA LEU A 144 12.89 9.28 13.67
C LEU A 144 12.46 9.35 15.13
N GLU A 145 11.26 9.84 15.42
CA GLU A 145 10.69 9.88 16.77
C GLU A 145 10.49 8.46 17.32
N ILE A 146 9.90 7.57 16.52
CA ILE A 146 9.71 6.16 16.87
C ILE A 146 11.07 5.50 17.15
N LYS A 147 12.05 5.66 16.23
CA LYS A 147 13.40 5.10 16.41
C LYS A 147 14.12 5.67 17.63
N GLY A 148 13.98 6.96 17.89
CA GLY A 148 14.57 7.65 19.05
C GLY A 148 13.91 7.25 20.38
N ALA A 149 12.61 6.98 20.37
CA ALA A 149 11.88 6.46 21.53
C ALA A 149 12.33 5.04 21.89
N TYR A 150 12.54 4.15 20.90
CA TYR A 150 13.12 2.82 21.15
C TYR A 150 14.54 2.88 21.69
N GLY A 151 15.35 3.85 21.25
CA GLY A 151 16.70 4.06 21.79
C GLY A 151 16.70 4.51 23.26
N LYS A 152 15.70 5.28 23.69
CA LYS A 152 15.56 5.73 25.09
C LYS A 152 14.87 4.73 26.02
N ALA A 153 14.08 3.80 25.48
CA ALA A 153 13.36 2.80 26.26
C ALA A 153 14.19 1.52 26.56
N ALA A 154 15.38 1.40 25.96
CA ALA A 154 16.30 0.29 26.17
C ALA A 154 17.42 0.59 27.18
N GLU A 155 17.30 1.69 27.94
CA GLU A 155 18.24 2.14 28.98
C GLU A 155 17.67 1.91 30.39
#